data_AF-A0A7L7L7J6-F1
#
_entry.id   AF-A0A7L7L7J6-F1
#
_cell.length_a   1.000
_cell.length_b   1.000
_cell.length_c   1.000
_cell.angle_alpha   90.00
_cell.angle_beta   90.00
_cell.angle_gamma   90.00
#
_symmetry.space_group_name_H-M   'P 1'
#
loop_
_entity.id
_entity.type
_entity.pdbx_description
1 polymer ?
#
loop_
_entity_poly.entity_id
_entity_poly.type
_entity_poly.pdbx_seq_one_letter_code
_entity_poly.pdbx_strand_id
1 'polypeptide(L)'
;MTKATILFKSPNVSVLRPPENKDGTFTINPAKLVIGKKSVLLEQDAAELLVNYLQVISAYFYSFQNSKNIIAGLFEQIGVILTEISLKPGHSVITNGQISLLIQQLGCLDEWRKQYPYTLK
;
A
#
# COMPACT_ATOMS: atom_id res chain seq x y z
N MET A 1 4.34 -14.09 22.58
CA MET A 1 4.71 -13.37 21.35
C MET A 1 3.47 -12.64 20.86
N THR A 2 3.44 -11.31 20.97
CA THR A 2 2.37 -10.53 20.33
C THR A 2 2.63 -10.55 18.81
N LYS A 3 1.62 -10.98 18.05
CA LYS A 3 1.72 -11.21 16.61
C LYS A 3 1.50 -9.87 15.89
N ALA A 4 2.23 -9.63 14.81
CA ALA A 4 1.99 -8.44 13.97
C ALA A 4 0.53 -8.43 13.46
N THR A 5 -0.08 -7.25 13.48
CA THR A 5 -1.44 -7.03 12.99
C THR A 5 -1.40 -6.82 11.48
N ILE A 6 -2.25 -7.54 10.74
CA ILE A 6 -2.38 -7.35 9.29
C ILE A 6 -3.37 -6.21 9.07
N LEU A 7 -2.90 -5.07 8.60
CA LEU A 7 -3.75 -3.91 8.26
C LEU A 7 -4.41 -4.08 6.88
N PHE A 8 -3.71 -4.73 5.95
CA PHE A 8 -4.20 -4.98 4.60
C PHE A 8 -3.61 -6.28 4.05
N LYS A 9 -4.41 -7.00 3.26
CA LYS A 9 -3.98 -8.23 2.59
C LYS A 9 -4.63 -8.41 1.23
N SER A 10 -3.79 -8.67 0.24
CA SER A 10 -4.10 -9.06 -1.14
C SER A 10 -3.11 -10.19 -1.53
N PRO A 11 -3.33 -11.00 -2.58
CA PRO A 11 -2.51 -12.18 -2.85
C PRO A 11 -0.99 -11.96 -2.81
N ASN A 12 -0.50 -10.81 -3.31
CA ASN A 12 0.92 -10.49 -3.35
C ASN A 12 1.32 -9.29 -2.49
N VAL A 13 0.37 -8.65 -1.79
CA VAL A 13 0.62 -7.42 -1.03
C VAL A 13 0.03 -7.54 0.37
N SER A 14 0.83 -7.26 1.39
CA SER A 14 0.33 -7.11 2.75
C SER A 14 0.98 -5.95 3.46
N VAL A 15 0.19 -5.24 4.27
CA VAL A 15 0.68 -4.20 5.17
C VAL A 15 0.51 -4.70 6.58
N LEU A 16 1.62 -4.71 7.32
CA LEU A 16 1.72 -5.25 8.66
C LEU A 16 2.08 -4.13 9.63
N ARG A 17 1.33 -4.03 10.71
CA ARG A 17 1.66 -3.21 11.87
C ARG A 17 2.36 -4.08 12.91
N PRO A 18 3.47 -3.63 13.51
CA PRO A 18 4.05 -4.32 14.65
C PRO A 18 3.04 -4.42 15.80
N PRO A 19 3.21 -5.40 16.70
CA PRO A 19 2.32 -5.54 17.83
C PRO A 19 2.30 -4.29 18.71
N GLU A 20 1.11 -3.98 19.21
CA GLU A 20 0.92 -3.02 20.30
C GLU A 20 1.60 -3.53 21.57
N ASN A 21 2.17 -2.60 22.33
CA ASN A 21 2.61 -2.84 23.69
C ASN A 21 1.39 -3.08 24.59
N LYS A 22 1.62 -3.69 25.75
CA LYS A 22 0.55 -4.02 26.71
C LYS A 22 -0.19 -2.79 27.28
N ASP A 23 0.40 -1.61 27.14
CA ASP A 23 -0.14 -0.32 27.57
C ASP A 23 -0.94 0.41 26.46
N GLY A 24 -1.18 -0.25 25.31
CA GLY A 24 -1.87 0.35 24.17
C GLY A 24 -1.02 1.33 23.36
N THR A 25 0.27 1.48 23.69
CA THR A 25 1.21 2.23 22.87
C THR A 25 1.73 1.36 21.73
N PHE A 26 2.05 1.97 20.59
CA PHE A 26 2.75 1.26 19.53
C PHE A 26 4.24 1.23 19.84
N THR A 27 4.89 0.09 19.60
CA THR A 27 6.35 0.07 19.54
C THR A 27 6.82 1.06 18.46
N ILE A 28 7.93 1.76 18.70
CA ILE A 28 8.59 2.69 17.73
C ILE A 28 9.03 1.96 16.44
N ASN A 29 8.73 0.67 16.33
CA ASN A 29 9.01 -0.14 15.17
C ASN A 29 8.17 0.36 13.99
N PRO A 30 8.79 0.47 12.80
CA PRO A 30 8.05 0.83 11.60
C PRO A 30 7.06 -0.28 11.21
N ALA A 31 5.97 0.13 10.56
CA ALA A 31 5.12 -0.79 9.84
C ALA A 31 5.88 -1.38 8.64
N LYS A 32 5.37 -2.48 8.10
CA LYS A 32 6.03 -3.23 7.03
C LYS A 32 5.06 -3.50 5.90
N LEU A 33 5.40 -3.04 4.70
CA LEU A 33 4.76 -3.48 3.47
C LEU A 33 5.56 -4.65 2.90
N VAL A 34 4.86 -5.72 2.54
CA VAL A 34 5.42 -6.91 1.91
C VAL A 34 4.81 -7.02 0.52
N ILE A 35 5.65 -7.08 -0.51
CA ILE A 35 5.26 -7.29 -1.91
C ILE A 35 6.01 -8.51 -2.44
N GLY A 36 5.30 -9.62 -2.63
CA GLY A 36 5.93 -10.89 -2.98
C GLY A 36 7.04 -11.27 -1.99
N LYS A 37 8.29 -11.28 -2.44
CA LYS A 37 9.48 -11.57 -1.61
C LYS A 37 10.17 -10.31 -1.04
N LYS A 38 9.75 -9.12 -1.44
CA LYS A 38 10.33 -7.86 -1.02
C LYS A 38 9.58 -7.29 0.17
N SER A 39 10.26 -6.46 0.95
CA SER A 39 9.61 -5.68 1.99
C SER A 39 10.22 -4.31 2.16
N VAL A 40 9.37 -3.34 2.46
CA VAL A 40 9.76 -1.97 2.77
C VAL A 40 9.19 -1.57 4.14
N LEU A 41 9.95 -0.76 4.85
CA LEU A 41 9.55 -0.20 6.14
C LEU A 41 8.77 1.08 5.91
N LEU A 42 7.73 1.30 6.70
CA LEU A 42 6.84 2.45 6.63
C LEU A 42 6.73 3.08 8.01
N GLU A 43 6.61 4.41 8.08
CA GLU A 43 6.05 5.06 9.27
C GLU A 43 4.63 4.54 9.52
N GLN A 44 4.16 4.60 10.78
CA GLN A 44 2.82 4.11 11.12
C GLN A 44 1.73 4.86 10.35
N ASP A 45 1.80 6.19 10.33
CA ASP A 45 0.85 7.05 9.63
C ASP A 45 0.94 6.86 8.11
N ALA A 46 2.14 6.62 7.58
CA ALA A 46 2.35 6.29 6.18
C ALA A 46 1.67 4.96 5.81
N ALA A 47 1.75 3.96 6.69
CA ALA A 47 1.08 2.68 6.50
C ALA A 47 -0.45 2.83 6.52
N GLU A 48 -1.01 3.65 7.40
CA GLU A 48 -2.45 3.94 7.41
C GLU A 48 -2.91 4.61 6.12
N LEU A 49 -2.19 5.64 5.68
CA LEU A 49 -2.51 6.34 4.44
C LEU A 49 -2.45 5.39 3.23
N LEU A 50 -1.41 4.55 3.17
CA LEU A 50 -1.27 3.55 2.12
C LEU A 50 -2.43 2.53 2.15
N VAL A 51 -2.79 2.02 3.33
CA VAL A 51 -3.89 1.06 3.49
C VAL A 51 -5.21 1.64 2.99
N ASN A 52 -5.53 2.87 3.39
CA ASN A 52 -6.74 3.57 2.95
C ASN A 52 -6.76 3.70 1.42
N TYR A 53 -5.62 4.05 0.83
CA TYR A 53 -5.51 4.17 -0.62
C TYR A 53 -5.68 2.83 -1.35
N LEU A 54 -5.06 1.75 -0.86
CA LEU A 54 -5.23 0.40 -1.43
C LEU A 54 -6.69 -0.08 -1.33
N GLN A 55 -7.41 0.30 -0.27
CA GLN A 55 -8.85 0.04 -0.13
C GLN A 55 -9.67 0.83 -1.15
N VAL A 56 -9.35 2.11 -1.38
CA VAL A 56 -10.02 2.94 -2.41
C VAL A 56 -9.83 2.33 -3.80
N ILE A 57 -8.60 1.94 -4.17
CA ILE A 57 -8.33 1.25 -5.44
C ILE A 57 -9.18 -0.02 -5.56
N SER A 58 -9.19 -0.84 -4.50
CA SER A 58 -9.93 -2.10 -4.49
C SER A 58 -11.43 -1.87 -4.68
N ALA A 59 -12.00 -0.90 -3.97
CA ALA A 59 -13.40 -0.55 -4.05
C ALA A 59 -13.77 0.01 -5.41
N TYR A 60 -12.95 0.91 -5.95
CA TYR A 60 -13.17 1.55 -7.24
C TYR A 60 -13.23 0.52 -8.37
N PHE A 61 -12.25 -0.38 -8.44
CA PHE A 61 -12.17 -1.36 -9.52
C PHE A 61 -13.03 -2.61 -9.30
N TYR A 62 -13.67 -2.79 -8.15
CA TYR A 62 -14.39 -4.03 -7.81
C TYR A 62 -15.43 -4.47 -8.86
N SER A 63 -16.16 -3.49 -9.41
CA SER A 63 -17.23 -3.69 -10.41
C SER A 63 -16.73 -3.90 -11.83
N PHE A 64 -15.44 -3.69 -12.11
CA PHE A 64 -14.89 -3.81 -13.44
C PHE A 64 -14.71 -5.28 -13.83
N GLN A 65 -15.00 -5.59 -15.09
CA GLN A 65 -14.53 -6.82 -15.72
C GLN A 65 -13.00 -6.85 -15.62
N ASN A 66 -12.42 -7.99 -15.25
CA ASN A 66 -10.98 -8.13 -14.94
C ASN A 66 -10.43 -7.32 -13.75
N SER A 67 -11.29 -6.79 -12.87
CA SER A 67 -10.95 -6.15 -11.58
C SER A 67 -9.74 -6.76 -10.85
N LYS A 68 -9.68 -8.09 -10.72
CA LYS A 68 -8.57 -8.80 -10.06
C LYS A 68 -7.21 -8.49 -10.69
N ASN A 69 -7.12 -8.49 -12.02
CA ASN A 69 -5.87 -8.25 -12.75
C ASN A 69 -5.47 -6.78 -12.68
N ILE A 70 -6.44 -5.86 -12.78
CA ILE A 70 -6.20 -4.41 -12.68
C ILE A 70 -5.67 -4.07 -11.29
N ILE A 71 -6.36 -4.52 -10.23
CA ILE A 71 -5.96 -4.29 -8.84
C ILE A 71 -4.58 -4.90 -8.56
N ALA A 72 -4.32 -6.12 -9.03
CA ALA A 72 -3.02 -6.77 -8.87
C ALA A 72 -1.89 -5.97 -9.53
N GLY A 73 -2.09 -5.49 -10.76
CA GLY A 73 -1.11 -4.67 -11.48
C GLY A 73 -0.82 -3.34 -10.79
N LEU A 74 -1.85 -2.64 -10.31
CA LEU A 74 -1.68 -1.39 -9.56
C LEU A 74 -0.93 -1.59 -8.24
N PHE A 75 -1.23 -2.68 -7.52
CA PHE A 75 -0.54 -3.01 -6.27
C PHE A 75 0.92 -3.37 -6.49
N GLU A 76 1.23 -4.08 -7.58
CA GLU A 76 2.61 -4.37 -7.97
C GLU A 76 3.37 -3.09 -8.33
N GLN A 77 2.76 -2.19 -9.11
CA GLN A 77 3.34 -0.91 -9.48
C GLN A 77 3.64 -0.04 -8.24
N ILE A 78 2.68 0.08 -7.32
CA ILE A 78 2.88 0.73 -6.02
C ILE A 78 4.08 0.11 -5.29
N GLY A 79 4.14 -1.23 -5.27
CA GLY A 79 5.22 -1.93 -4.60
C GLY A 79 6.61 -1.70 -5.20
N VAL A 80 6.70 -1.63 -6.54
CA VAL A 80 7.94 -1.29 -7.25
C VAL A 80 8.39 0.11 -6.88
N ILE A 81 7.50 1.11 -6.97
CA ILE A 81 7.84 2.51 -6.69
C ILE A 81 8.32 2.66 -5.23
N LEU A 82 7.61 2.05 -4.28
CA LEU A 82 8.00 2.12 -2.86
C LEU A 82 9.32 1.40 -2.58
N THR A 83 9.59 0.29 -3.29
CA THR A 83 10.90 -0.38 -3.22
C THR A 83 12.00 0.54 -3.74
N GLU A 84 11.80 1.18 -4.89
CA GLU A 84 12.78 2.09 -5.49
C GLU A 84 13.06 3.31 -4.59
N ILE A 85 12.02 3.86 -3.97
CA ILE A 85 12.18 4.94 -2.98
C ILE A 85 13.01 4.44 -1.79
N SER A 86 12.74 3.23 -1.28
CA SER A 86 13.45 2.69 -0.11
C SER A 86 14.93 2.40 -0.35
N LEU A 87 15.32 2.23 -1.62
CA LEU A 87 16.72 1.98 -2.02
C LEU A 87 17.54 3.27 -2.12
N LYS A 88 16.90 4.45 -2.07
CA LYS A 88 17.62 5.73 -2.13
C LYS A 88 18.34 6.02 -0.81
N PRO A 89 19.54 6.63 -0.84
CA PRO A 89 20.25 7.02 0.38
C PRO A 89 19.38 7.91 1.28
N GLY A 90 19.31 7.59 2.57
CA GLY A 90 18.49 8.33 3.55
C GLY A 90 17.01 7.96 3.61
N HIS A 91 16.56 6.96 2.83
CA HIS A 91 15.14 6.57 2.75
C HIS A 91 14.88 5.13 3.22
N SER A 92 15.50 4.71 4.33
CA SER A 92 15.31 3.35 4.88
C SER A 92 13.89 3.08 5.41
N VAL A 93 13.12 4.13 5.71
CA VAL A 93 11.72 4.08 6.13
C VAL A 93 10.93 5.04 5.25
N ILE A 94 9.83 4.56 4.68
CA ILE A 94 8.93 5.36 3.84
C ILE A 94 8.06 6.24 4.72
N THR A 95 8.05 7.53 4.42
CA THR A 95 7.33 8.53 5.20
C THR A 95 5.95 8.83 4.64
N ASN A 96 5.11 9.48 5.44
CA ASN A 96 3.78 9.91 5.00
C ASN A 96 3.85 10.82 3.75
N GLY A 97 4.82 11.73 3.69
CA GLY A 97 5.03 12.61 2.54
C GLY A 97 5.35 11.84 1.25
N GLN A 98 6.10 10.74 1.34
CA GLN A 98 6.41 9.89 0.18
C GLN A 98 5.20 9.09 -0.30
N ILE A 99 4.36 8.59 0.62
CA ILE A 99 3.08 7.97 0.25
C ILE A 99 2.14 8.99 -0.38
N SER A 100 2.07 10.20 0.17
CA SER A 100 1.25 11.28 -0.40
C SER A 100 1.67 11.64 -1.82
N LEU A 101 2.98 11.78 -2.07
CA LEU A 101 3.51 12.01 -3.42
C LEU A 101 3.22 10.85 -4.37
N LEU A 102 3.36 9.61 -3.92
CA LEU A 102 3.00 8.44 -4.71
C LEU A 102 1.52 8.48 -5.14
N ILE A 103 0.62 8.75 -4.20
CA ILE A 103 -0.82 8.83 -4.45
C ILE A 103 -1.11 9.93 -5.50
N GLN A 104 -0.45 11.08 -5.39
CA GLN A 104 -0.59 12.17 -6.35
C GLN A 104 -0.07 11.78 -7.74
N GLN A 105 1.05 11.06 -7.83
CA GLN A 105 1.66 10.63 -9.08
C GLN A 105 0.87 9.53 -9.80
N LEU A 106 0.22 8.64 -9.07
CA LEU A 106 -0.62 7.58 -9.64
C LEU A 106 -1.93 8.11 -10.21
N GLY A 107 -2.24 9.38 -9.97
CA GLY A 107 -3.33 10.08 -10.60
C GLY A 107 -4.64 10.04 -9.84
N CYS A 108 -5.63 10.75 -10.38
CA CYS A 108 -7.00 10.79 -9.84
C CYS A 108 -7.90 9.72 -10.48
N LEU A 109 -9.06 9.44 -9.86
CA LEU A 109 -10.01 8.42 -10.34
C LEU A 109 -10.41 8.62 -11.82
N ASP A 110 -10.48 9.85 -12.32
CA ASP A 110 -10.80 10.14 -13.72
C ASP A 110 -9.71 9.65 -14.69
N GLU A 111 -8.45 9.72 -14.30
CA GLU A 111 -7.33 9.22 -15.11
C GLU A 111 -7.33 7.70 -15.18
N TRP A 112 -7.63 7.06 -14.05
CA TRP A 112 -7.83 5.61 -14.00
C TRP A 112 -8.98 5.13 -14.88
N ARG A 113 -10.09 5.88 -14.94
CA ARG A 113 -11.19 5.58 -15.86
C ARG A 113 -10.75 5.60 -17.32
N LYS A 114 -9.90 6.55 -17.70
CA LYS A 114 -9.38 6.66 -19.08
C LYS A 114 -8.41 5.53 -19.39
N GLN A 115 -7.57 5.15 -18.42
CA GLN A 115 -6.59 4.08 -18.58
C GLN A 115 -7.21 2.68 -18.57
N TYR A 116 -8.27 2.48 -17.79
CA TYR A 116 -9.01 1.23 -17.68
C TYR A 116 -10.47 1.50 -18.07
N PRO A 117 -10.81 1.50 -19.37
CA PRO A 117 -12.16 1.77 -19.81
C PRO A 117 -13.14 0.76 -19.20
N TYR A 118 -14.26 1.28 -18.68
CA TYR A 118 -15.28 0.49 -18.00
C TYR A 118 -15.89 -0.55 -18.93
N THR A 119 -15.70 -1.82 -18.60
CA THR A 119 -16.61 -2.90 -18.98
C THR A 119 -17.17 -3.46 -17.68
N LEU A 120 -18.47 -3.26 -17.44
CA LEU A 120 -19.10 -3.79 -16.23
C LEU A 120 -19.20 -5.32 -16.32
N LYS A 121 -19.09 -5.99 -15.18
CA LYS A 121 -19.34 -7.44 -15.07
C LYS A 121 -20.80 -7.78 -15.37
#